data_AF-A0AAV1V3K6-F1
#
_entry.id   AF-A0AAV1V3K6-F1
#
_cell.length_a   1.000
_cell.length_b   1.000
_cell.length_c   1.000
_cell.angle_alpha   90.00
_cell.angle_beta   90.00
_cell.angle_gamma   90.00
#
_symmetry.space_group_name_H-M   'P 1'
#
loop_
_entity.id
_entity.type
_entity.pdbx_description
1 polymer ?
#
loop_
_entity_poly.entity_id
_entity_poly.type
_entity_poly.pdbx_seq_one_letter_code
_entity_poly.pdbx_strand_id
1 'polypeptide(L)'
;MGVTKKELPLLQHNGYTATSPTASSVSSSYSRVASEELIVPAPDSVNSVYYGVDAFSPTLVDFYTVDQKRIVWSSRAHRKIMTTLYRAWHGKHWKVYSLSFWGGLCAMVAFLFFLAGAAGEAVAFSASDSGDAITTQTLERQVHSSVDLPLLLAAVFFLAYHAITYLEVINCCHNLEIWLEEYFHGTEPVLERQYVGFFPSRIDFWTTILGMFGSMLYVFARAYVWVKGDMENFGIVNVKRDDLSLIVGYWVPFFAGSFLLLLSAYLAHVEVVHQWFSCRLTTLETWITGLNMLAMVGFFLSSTLQFMDPFSALFSFQACVMPFASGCVLGLASSVLSLMELEKIHKRHKHPEYGLYACPAGYGTAASYGSFKQQQQQV
;
A
#
# COMPACT_ATOMS: atom_id res chain seq x y z
N MET A 1 -19.88 -56.03 40.40
CA MET A 1 -19.66 -54.61 40.02
C MET A 1 -20.41 -54.39 38.72
N GLY A 2 -21.44 -53.56 38.57
CA GLY A 2 -22.23 -52.71 39.45
C GLY A 2 -23.28 -52.05 38.56
N VAL A 3 -24.56 -52.18 38.92
CA VAL A 3 -25.66 -51.22 38.72
C VAL A 3 -26.17 -50.93 37.29
N THR A 4 -27.17 -51.73 36.89
CA THR A 4 -28.50 -51.42 36.31
C THR A 4 -28.72 -50.22 35.36
N LYS A 5 -29.15 -50.51 34.12
CA LYS A 5 -30.00 -49.62 33.29
C LYS A 5 -31.45 -50.17 33.28
N LYS A 6 -32.41 -49.40 33.81
CA LYS A 6 -33.85 -49.61 33.60
C LYS A 6 -34.58 -48.26 33.44
N GLU A 7 -35.33 -48.19 32.34
CA GLU A 7 -36.62 -47.49 32.11
C GLU A 7 -36.69 -45.94 31.93
N LEU A 8 -36.87 -45.52 30.66
CA LEU A 8 -37.89 -44.59 30.02
C LEU A 8 -38.22 -43.21 30.66
N PRO A 9 -38.93 -42.21 30.02
CA PRO A 9 -39.61 -42.11 28.69
C PRO A 9 -39.20 -40.83 27.85
N LEU A 10 -39.33 -40.75 26.52
CA LEU A 10 -40.47 -40.40 25.63
C LEU A 10 -41.14 -39.00 25.82
N LEU A 11 -41.07 -38.19 24.73
CA LEU A 11 -42.06 -37.24 24.15
C LEU A 11 -41.84 -35.70 24.18
N GLN A 12 -41.66 -35.18 22.96
CA GLN A 12 -42.38 -34.08 22.27
C GLN A 12 -42.29 -32.61 22.72
N HIS A 13 -41.72 -31.79 21.83
CA HIS A 13 -42.32 -30.65 21.08
C HIS A 13 -41.16 -29.88 20.40
N ASN A 14 -41.23 -29.14 19.30
CA ASN A 14 -42.14 -28.90 18.18
C ASN A 14 -41.22 -28.31 17.08
N GLY A 15 -41.49 -28.58 15.80
CA GLY A 15 -40.57 -28.25 14.70
C GLY A 15 -40.33 -26.76 14.45
N TYR A 16 -39.15 -26.46 13.91
CA TYR A 16 -38.94 -25.51 12.81
C TYR A 16 -37.87 -26.07 11.88
N THR A 17 -38.19 -26.10 10.59
CA THR A 17 -37.35 -26.54 9.48
C THR A 17 -36.25 -25.51 9.15
N ALA A 18 -35.01 -25.95 9.00
CA ALA A 18 -34.03 -25.34 8.10
C ALA A 18 -32.95 -26.36 7.71
N THR A 19 -32.74 -26.54 6.41
CA THR A 19 -31.82 -27.47 5.77
C THR A 19 -30.37 -26.95 5.77
N SER A 20 -29.39 -27.79 6.13
CA SER A 20 -28.02 -27.73 5.61
C SER A 20 -27.30 -29.08 5.80
N PRO A 21 -26.55 -29.57 4.78
CA PRO A 21 -25.91 -30.88 4.81
C PRO A 21 -24.58 -30.87 5.58
N THR A 22 -24.15 -32.08 5.87
CA THR A 22 -23.24 -32.52 6.92
C THR A 22 -21.76 -32.26 6.65
N ALA A 23 -21.07 -31.77 7.68
CA ALA A 23 -19.64 -31.96 7.89
C ALA A 23 -19.35 -33.44 8.15
N SER A 24 -18.54 -34.10 7.32
CA SER A 24 -17.71 -35.27 7.70
C SER A 24 -17.01 -35.87 6.48
N SER A 25 -15.84 -35.34 6.14
CA SER A 25 -14.69 -36.23 5.97
C SER A 25 -13.46 -35.51 6.50
N VAL A 26 -13.07 -35.97 7.68
CA VAL A 26 -12.10 -35.39 8.60
C VAL A 26 -10.68 -35.77 8.15
N SER A 27 -9.76 -34.80 8.29
CA SER A 27 -8.35 -34.95 8.66
C SER A 27 -7.50 -36.05 7.99
N SER A 28 -6.43 -35.64 7.30
CA SER A 28 -5.07 -36.03 7.71
C SER A 28 -4.03 -35.40 6.78
N SER A 29 -3.21 -34.49 7.35
CA SER A 29 -1.78 -34.27 7.07
C SER A 29 -1.43 -32.82 7.34
N TYR A 30 -0.77 -32.55 8.47
CA TYR A 30 -0.24 -31.23 8.81
C TYR A 30 0.72 -30.76 7.71
N SER A 31 0.31 -29.72 6.97
CA SER A 31 1.12 -29.04 5.97
C SER A 31 1.72 -27.77 6.59
N ARG A 32 3.03 -27.57 6.41
CA ARG A 32 3.73 -26.32 6.77
C ARG A 32 3.41 -25.22 5.75
N VAL A 33 2.14 -24.85 5.64
CA VAL A 33 1.65 -23.74 4.82
C VAL A 33 1.01 -22.75 5.78
N ALA A 34 1.37 -21.47 5.66
CA ALA A 34 0.78 -20.39 6.44
C ALA A 34 -0.75 -20.49 6.35
N SER A 35 -1.42 -20.50 7.51
CA SER A 35 -2.84 -20.79 7.68
C SER A 35 -3.72 -20.08 6.62
N GLU A 36 -4.17 -20.84 5.63
CA GLU A 36 -5.25 -20.48 4.70
C GLU A 36 -6.63 -20.48 5.39
N GLU A 37 -6.71 -21.00 6.61
CA GLU A 37 -7.87 -20.85 7.47
C GLU A 37 -7.72 -19.56 8.28
N LEU A 38 -8.36 -18.50 7.81
CA LEU A 38 -8.75 -17.38 8.65
C LEU A 38 -9.68 -17.98 9.71
N ILE A 39 -9.14 -18.31 10.89
CA ILE A 39 -9.94 -18.92 11.97
C ILE A 39 -11.04 -17.92 12.33
N VAL A 40 -12.26 -18.35 12.05
CA VAL A 40 -13.50 -17.61 12.25
C VAL A 40 -13.87 -17.75 13.73
N PRO A 41 -14.14 -16.66 14.47
CA PRO A 41 -14.73 -16.78 15.80
C PRO A 41 -16.07 -17.52 15.70
N ALA A 42 -16.36 -18.38 16.68
CA ALA A 42 -17.50 -19.30 16.67
C ALA A 42 -18.84 -18.63 16.26
N PRO A 43 -19.71 -19.35 15.52
CA PRO A 43 -20.88 -18.81 14.80
C PRO A 43 -21.99 -18.20 15.67
N ASP A 44 -21.86 -18.25 16.99
CA ASP A 44 -22.92 -17.80 17.90
C ASP A 44 -22.82 -16.31 18.31
N SER A 45 -21.86 -15.53 17.79
CA SER A 45 -21.68 -14.14 18.28
C SER A 45 -21.26 -13.03 17.31
N VAL A 46 -20.88 -13.29 16.05
CA VAL A 46 -20.47 -12.23 15.11
C VAL A 46 -20.84 -12.61 13.66
N ASN A 47 -21.73 -11.85 13.02
CA ASN A 47 -21.89 -11.92 11.56
C ASN A 47 -20.69 -11.18 10.94
N SER A 48 -19.88 -11.82 10.10
CA SER A 48 -18.80 -11.14 9.36
C SER A 48 -19.11 -11.05 7.87
N VAL A 49 -18.95 -9.86 7.28
CA VAL A 49 -19.10 -9.65 5.83
C VAL A 49 -17.73 -9.38 5.21
N TYR A 50 -17.37 -10.18 4.21
CA TYR A 50 -16.08 -10.10 3.53
C TYR A 50 -16.20 -9.31 2.23
N TYR A 51 -15.27 -8.39 2.00
CA TYR A 51 -15.14 -7.65 0.75
C TYR A 51 -13.74 -7.83 0.19
N GLY A 52 -13.69 -8.11 -1.10
CA GLY A 52 -12.47 -8.35 -1.84
C GLY A 52 -12.79 -8.68 -3.28
N VAL A 53 -11.73 -8.92 -4.03
CA VAL A 53 -11.83 -9.36 -5.42
C VAL A 53 -11.69 -10.89 -5.43
N ASP A 54 -12.54 -11.59 -6.20
CA ASP A 54 -12.62 -13.06 -6.20
C ASP A 54 -11.28 -13.80 -6.47
N ALA A 55 -10.29 -13.12 -7.04
CA ALA A 55 -8.95 -13.65 -7.30
C ALA A 55 -7.97 -13.55 -6.11
N PHE A 56 -8.34 -12.84 -5.03
CA PHE A 56 -7.45 -12.55 -3.90
C PHE A 56 -8.15 -12.72 -2.55
N SER A 57 -7.36 -12.85 -1.49
CA SER A 57 -7.84 -12.84 -0.11
C SER A 57 -8.65 -11.57 0.20
N PRO A 58 -9.69 -11.63 1.07
CA PRO A 58 -10.47 -10.46 1.46
C PRO A 58 -9.59 -9.31 1.97
N THR A 59 -9.83 -8.12 1.45
CA THR A 59 -9.07 -6.90 1.77
C THR A 59 -9.76 -6.03 2.81
N LEU A 60 -11.05 -6.28 3.04
CA LEU A 60 -11.88 -5.60 4.02
C LEU A 60 -12.86 -6.59 4.64
N VAL A 61 -13.01 -6.53 5.96
CA VAL A 61 -13.93 -7.38 6.72
C VAL A 61 -14.74 -6.50 7.67
N ASP A 62 -16.06 -6.60 7.58
CA ASP A 62 -16.96 -6.00 8.54
C ASP A 62 -17.29 -7.02 9.65
N PHE A 63 -17.06 -6.63 10.89
CA PHE A 63 -17.52 -7.36 12.08
C PHE A 63 -18.68 -6.61 12.73
N TYR A 64 -19.57 -7.36 13.35
CA TYR A 64 -20.60 -6.81 14.23
C TYR A 64 -20.39 -7.36 15.64
N THR A 65 -20.17 -6.48 16.60
CA THR A 65 -20.08 -6.90 18.02
C THR A 65 -21.44 -7.38 18.51
N VAL A 66 -21.46 -8.07 19.66
CA VAL A 66 -22.70 -8.49 20.35
C VAL A 66 -23.64 -7.29 20.60
N ASP A 67 -23.08 -6.09 20.80
CA ASP A 67 -23.83 -4.83 20.95
C ASP A 67 -24.25 -4.20 19.61
N GLN A 68 -24.19 -4.94 18.50
CA GLN A 68 -24.47 -4.47 17.14
C GLN A 68 -23.60 -3.30 16.66
N LYS A 69 -22.43 -3.07 17.27
CA LYS A 69 -21.48 -2.07 16.78
C LYS A 69 -20.69 -2.66 15.61
N ARG A 70 -20.71 -1.96 14.48
CA ARG A 70 -19.92 -2.32 13.30
C ARG A 70 -18.46 -1.94 13.52
N ILE A 71 -17.56 -2.91 13.35
CA ILE A 71 -16.12 -2.72 13.34
C ILE A 71 -15.62 -3.09 11.96
N VAL A 72 -14.88 -2.18 11.32
CA VAL A 72 -14.37 -2.38 9.96
C VAL A 72 -12.88 -2.65 10.05
N TRP A 73 -12.45 -3.80 9.58
CA TRP A 73 -11.04 -4.12 9.40
C TRP A 73 -10.66 -3.96 7.93
N SER A 74 -9.53 -3.31 7.67
CA SER A 74 -8.92 -3.28 6.35
C SER A 74 -7.48 -3.78 6.42
N SER A 75 -7.10 -4.60 5.45
CA SER A 75 -5.74 -5.16 5.36
C SER A 75 -4.68 -4.05 5.32
N ARG A 76 -4.95 -2.97 4.58
CA ARG A 76 -4.07 -1.80 4.51
C ARG A 76 -3.90 -1.11 5.86
N ALA A 77 -4.98 -0.75 6.56
CA ALA A 77 -4.86 -0.06 7.84
C ALA A 77 -4.15 -0.95 8.87
N HIS A 78 -4.45 -2.25 8.87
CA HIS A 78 -3.80 -3.23 9.73
C HIS A 78 -2.27 -3.19 9.56
N ARG A 79 -1.75 -3.26 8.33
CA ARG A 79 -0.31 -3.19 8.04
C ARG A 79 0.38 -1.96 8.64
N LYS A 80 -0.25 -0.79 8.53
CA LYS A 80 0.32 0.49 8.96
C LYS A 80 0.40 0.67 10.47
N ILE A 81 -0.46 -0.04 11.19
CA ILE A 81 -0.70 0.06 12.63
C ILE A 81 0.12 -0.99 13.41
N MET A 82 0.50 -2.05 12.71
CA MET A 82 1.20 -3.19 13.27
C MET A 82 2.47 -2.74 14.02
N THR A 83 2.57 -3.08 15.30
CA THR A 83 3.66 -2.74 16.22
C THR A 83 3.85 -1.26 16.60
N THR A 84 3.22 -0.34 15.88
CA THR A 84 3.36 1.10 16.11
C THR A 84 2.24 1.65 16.98
N LEU A 85 1.07 1.02 16.98
CA LEU A 85 -0.09 1.45 17.77
C LEU A 85 0.17 1.43 19.26
N TYR A 86 0.65 0.30 19.78
CA TYR A 86 1.06 0.15 21.19
C TYR A 86 2.03 1.26 21.61
N ARG A 87 3.04 1.52 20.76
CA ARG A 87 4.04 2.56 21.01
C ARG A 87 3.42 3.96 21.02
N ALA A 88 2.55 4.27 20.07
CA ALA A 88 1.85 5.55 19.99
C ALA A 88 0.94 5.77 21.20
N TRP A 89 0.27 4.71 21.67
CA TRP A 89 -0.57 4.74 22.86
C TRP A 89 0.23 5.13 24.10
N HIS A 90 1.33 4.43 24.36
CA HIS A 90 2.20 4.66 25.51
C HIS A 90 3.13 5.88 25.37
N GLY A 91 2.93 6.74 24.36
CA GLY A 91 3.74 7.94 24.16
C GLY A 91 5.20 7.66 23.78
N LYS A 92 5.51 6.44 23.35
CA LYS A 92 6.83 6.04 22.85
C LYS A 92 7.00 6.55 21.41
N HIS A 93 8.25 6.69 20.97
CA HIS A 93 8.60 7.15 19.62
C HIS A 93 8.20 6.12 18.53
N TRP A 94 6.93 6.10 18.13
CA TRP A 94 6.39 5.13 17.17
C TRP A 94 6.87 5.36 15.73
N LYS A 95 7.08 6.62 15.32
CA LYS A 95 7.50 6.97 13.94
C LYS A 95 8.82 6.32 13.52
N VAL A 96 9.75 6.18 14.47
CA VAL A 96 11.06 5.55 14.24
C VAL A 96 10.92 4.07 13.84
N TYR A 97 9.86 3.39 14.33
CA TYR A 97 9.63 1.97 14.09
C TYR A 97 8.62 1.71 12.96
N SER A 98 7.94 2.74 12.46
CA SER A 98 6.91 2.62 11.43
C SER A 98 7.53 2.48 10.04
N LEU A 99 7.35 1.32 9.42
CA LEU A 99 7.75 1.09 8.03
C LEU A 99 6.98 2.01 7.08
N SER A 100 5.67 2.19 7.28
CA SER A 100 4.87 3.19 6.56
C SER A 100 5.42 4.61 6.61
N PHE A 101 5.95 5.05 7.77
CA PHE A 101 6.54 6.38 7.90
C PHE A 101 7.80 6.52 7.05
N TRP A 102 8.72 5.56 7.16
CA TRP A 102 9.96 5.57 6.38
C TRP A 102 9.71 5.39 4.88
N GLY A 103 8.78 4.51 4.51
CA GLY A 103 8.34 4.33 3.12
C GLY A 103 7.78 5.63 2.54
N GLY A 104 6.87 6.30 3.26
CA GLY A 104 6.32 7.59 2.85
C GLY A 104 7.39 8.69 2.71
N LEU A 105 8.37 8.72 3.62
CA LEU A 105 9.50 9.66 3.53
C LEU A 105 10.39 9.38 2.31
N CYS A 106 10.73 8.12 2.05
CA CYS A 106 11.48 7.71 0.87
C CYS A 106 10.74 8.09 -0.42
N ALA A 107 9.43 7.85 -0.49
CA ALA A 107 8.60 8.24 -1.64
C ALA A 107 8.60 9.76 -1.85
N MET A 108 8.43 10.54 -0.78
CA MET A 108 8.46 12.01 -0.85
C MET A 108 9.81 12.51 -1.38
N VAL A 109 10.92 11.99 -0.85
CA VAL A 109 12.27 12.34 -1.30
C VAL A 109 12.49 11.93 -2.76
N ALA A 110 12.02 10.74 -3.16
CA ALA A 110 12.11 10.28 -4.55
C ALA A 110 11.39 11.23 -5.51
N PHE A 111 10.14 11.60 -5.24
CA PHE A 111 9.38 12.51 -6.11
C PHE A 111 9.97 13.93 -6.17
N LEU A 112 10.56 14.42 -5.07
CA LEU A 112 11.28 15.69 -5.08
C LEU A 112 12.51 15.65 -5.99
N PHE A 113 13.29 14.56 -5.94
CA PHE A 113 14.43 14.39 -6.84
C PHE A 113 14.03 14.16 -8.30
N PHE A 114 12.92 13.44 -8.57
CA PHE A 114 12.38 13.33 -9.92
C PHE A 114 11.95 14.69 -10.49
N LEU A 115 11.31 15.54 -9.68
CA LEU A 115 10.98 16.91 -10.06
C LEU A 115 12.23 17.75 -10.32
N ALA A 116 13.25 17.64 -9.47
CA ALA A 116 14.51 18.34 -9.66
C ALA A 116 15.18 17.93 -10.98
N GLY A 117 15.22 16.64 -11.30
CA GLY A 117 15.75 16.13 -12.56
C GLY A 117 14.95 16.62 -13.77
N ALA A 118 13.62 16.54 -13.74
CA ALA A 118 12.77 17.01 -14.83
C ALA A 118 12.88 18.53 -15.05
N ALA A 119 12.97 19.32 -13.97
CA ALA A 119 13.20 20.76 -14.04
C ALA A 119 14.60 21.08 -14.60
N GLY A 120 15.63 20.35 -14.16
CA GLY A 120 16.99 20.49 -14.68
C GLY A 120 17.05 20.20 -16.19
N GLU A 121 16.37 19.16 -16.66
CA GLU A 121 16.29 18.84 -18.09
C GLU A 121 15.58 19.92 -18.89
N ALA A 122 14.49 20.49 -18.37
CA ALA A 122 13.77 21.59 -19.03
C ALA A 122 14.64 22.87 -19.15
N VAL A 123 15.45 23.16 -18.13
CA VAL A 123 16.41 24.28 -18.16
C VAL A 123 17.52 24.01 -19.16
N ALA A 124 18.08 22.79 -19.19
CA ALA A 124 19.11 22.39 -20.15
C ALA A 124 18.61 22.48 -21.60
N PHE A 125 17.38 22.01 -21.86
CA PHE A 125 16.74 22.11 -23.17
C PHE A 125 16.57 23.56 -23.62
N SER A 126 16.11 24.45 -22.72
CA SER A 126 15.93 25.88 -23.02
C SER A 126 17.25 26.60 -23.29
N ALA A 127 18.32 26.21 -22.58
CA ALA A 127 19.66 26.76 -22.80
C ALA A 127 20.25 26.33 -24.15
N SER A 128 20.00 25.08 -24.58
CA SER A 128 20.45 24.57 -25.88
C SER A 128 19.85 25.34 -27.06
N ASP A 129 18.63 25.86 -26.94
CA ASP A 129 17.93 26.59 -28.00
C ASP A 129 18.46 28.05 -28.16
N SER A 130 19.19 28.55 -27.15
CA SER A 130 19.68 29.94 -27.11
C SER A 130 21.03 30.19 -27.81
N GLY A 131 21.69 29.15 -28.33
CA GLY A 131 22.71 29.27 -29.39
C GLY A 131 24.16 29.62 -29.00
N ASP A 132 24.52 29.70 -27.71
CA ASP A 132 25.91 30.00 -27.31
C ASP A 132 26.82 28.75 -27.29
N ALA A 133 27.69 28.64 -28.30
CA ALA A 133 28.52 27.46 -28.60
C ALA A 133 29.74 27.24 -27.67
N ILE A 134 30.13 28.23 -26.84
CA ILE A 134 31.28 28.13 -25.91
C ILE A 134 30.81 27.79 -24.49
N THR A 135 29.57 28.13 -24.16
CA THR A 135 28.92 27.83 -22.88
C THR A 135 28.40 26.39 -22.83
N THR A 136 28.11 25.79 -23.99
CA THR A 136 27.51 24.45 -24.17
C THR A 136 28.42 23.33 -23.65
N GLN A 137 29.72 23.33 -23.95
CA GLN A 137 30.62 22.22 -23.55
C GLN A 137 30.85 22.08 -22.03
N THR A 138 30.91 23.21 -21.30
CA THR A 138 31.04 23.22 -19.82
C THR A 138 29.70 23.05 -19.12
N LEU A 139 28.60 23.52 -19.73
CA LEU A 139 27.24 23.31 -19.25
C LEU A 139 26.85 21.82 -19.35
N GLU A 140 27.19 21.15 -20.46
CA GLU A 140 26.85 19.74 -20.74
C GLU A 140 27.46 18.77 -19.73
N ARG A 141 28.69 18.99 -19.24
CA ARG A 141 29.28 18.14 -18.19
C ARG A 141 28.61 18.33 -16.83
N GLN A 142 28.00 19.50 -16.59
CA GLN A 142 27.19 19.76 -15.41
C GLN A 142 25.77 19.16 -15.55
N VAL A 143 25.28 18.89 -16.77
CA VAL A 143 23.94 18.34 -17.01
C VAL A 143 23.78 16.97 -16.36
N HIS A 144 24.74 16.05 -16.50
CA HIS A 144 24.65 14.75 -15.82
C HIS A 144 24.53 14.93 -14.29
N SER A 145 25.34 15.82 -13.70
CA SER A 145 25.29 16.07 -12.25
C SER A 145 24.01 16.78 -11.79
N SER A 146 23.38 17.59 -12.64
CA SER A 146 22.19 18.38 -12.29
C SER A 146 20.88 17.71 -12.69
N VAL A 147 20.92 16.77 -13.64
CA VAL A 147 19.76 16.05 -14.18
C VAL A 147 19.82 14.57 -13.81
N ASP A 148 20.84 13.84 -14.27
CA ASP A 148 20.88 12.39 -14.13
C ASP A 148 21.16 11.92 -12.71
N LEU A 149 22.00 12.64 -11.95
CA LEU A 149 22.25 12.30 -10.55
C LEU A 149 20.96 12.41 -9.71
N PRO A 150 20.18 13.52 -9.75
CA PRO A 150 18.86 13.55 -9.13
C PRO A 150 17.94 12.43 -9.59
N LEU A 151 17.86 12.14 -10.90
CA LEU A 151 16.99 11.07 -11.41
C LEU A 151 17.42 9.67 -10.91
N LEU A 152 18.72 9.42 -10.78
CA LEU A 152 19.26 8.18 -10.22
C LEU A 152 18.98 8.07 -8.72
N LEU A 153 19.25 9.13 -7.95
CA LEU A 153 18.93 9.16 -6.53
C LEU A 153 17.44 8.98 -6.30
N ALA A 154 16.59 9.63 -7.11
CA ALA A 154 15.16 9.44 -7.09
C ALA A 154 14.77 7.97 -7.27
N ALA A 155 15.32 7.30 -8.29
CA ALA A 155 15.05 5.89 -8.55
C ALA A 155 15.49 4.99 -7.36
N VAL A 156 16.63 5.27 -6.74
CA VAL A 156 17.11 4.52 -5.56
C VAL A 156 16.18 4.71 -4.36
N PHE A 157 15.76 5.94 -4.06
CA PHE A 157 14.78 6.19 -2.99
C PHE A 157 13.42 5.58 -3.31
N PHE A 158 13.03 5.54 -4.58
CA PHE A 158 11.79 4.91 -5.02
C PHE A 158 11.82 3.39 -4.87
N LEU A 159 12.97 2.76 -5.15
CA LEU A 159 13.21 1.35 -4.86
C LEU A 159 13.16 1.08 -3.34
N ALA A 160 13.78 1.95 -2.53
CA ALA A 160 13.73 1.84 -1.08
C ALA A 160 12.28 1.92 -0.56
N TYR A 161 11.46 2.81 -1.12
CA TYR A 161 10.02 2.89 -0.81
C TYR A 161 9.31 1.54 -1.07
N HIS A 162 9.50 0.95 -2.24
CA HIS A 162 8.87 -0.33 -2.57
C HIS A 162 9.41 -1.49 -1.71
N ALA A 163 10.71 -1.51 -1.42
CA ALA A 163 11.32 -2.50 -0.54
C ALA A 163 10.79 -2.41 0.91
N ILE A 164 10.65 -1.19 1.45
CA ILE A 164 10.06 -0.97 2.77
C ILE A 164 8.59 -1.39 2.79
N THR A 165 7.84 -1.10 1.73
CA THR A 165 6.43 -1.52 1.62
C THR A 165 6.30 -3.04 1.53
N TYR A 166 7.23 -3.72 0.84
CA TYR A 166 7.31 -5.19 0.85
C TYR A 166 7.56 -5.72 2.27
N LEU A 167 8.53 -5.14 2.99
CA LEU A 167 8.79 -5.51 4.39
C LEU A 167 7.55 -5.28 5.27
N GLU A 168 6.78 -4.22 5.02
CA GLU A 168 5.52 -3.98 5.73
C GLU A 168 4.46 -5.05 5.44
N VAL A 169 4.33 -5.49 4.18
CA VAL A 169 3.38 -6.54 3.79
C VAL A 169 3.72 -7.89 4.41
N ILE A 170 4.98 -8.32 4.36
CA ILE A 170 5.38 -9.63 4.91
C ILE A 170 5.31 -9.68 6.44
N ASN A 171 5.51 -8.54 7.12
CA ASN A 171 5.48 -8.44 8.58
C ASN A 171 4.09 -8.15 9.15
N CYS A 172 3.07 -8.02 8.29
CA CYS A 172 1.70 -7.90 8.72
C CYS A 172 1.27 -9.16 9.49
N CYS A 173 0.50 -9.03 10.58
CA CYS A 173 -0.08 -10.21 11.20
C CYS A 173 -1.03 -10.90 10.21
N HIS A 174 -0.87 -12.21 10.05
CA HIS A 174 -1.73 -13.01 9.16
C HIS A 174 -2.91 -13.62 9.92
N ASN A 175 -2.84 -13.62 11.25
CA ASN A 175 -3.89 -14.10 12.12
C ASN A 175 -4.73 -12.92 12.62
N LEU A 176 -5.95 -12.84 12.12
CA LEU A 176 -6.92 -11.80 12.47
C LEU A 176 -7.29 -11.84 13.97
N GLU A 177 -7.33 -13.01 14.60
CA GLU A 177 -7.66 -13.15 16.03
C GLU A 177 -6.59 -12.51 16.91
N ILE A 178 -5.32 -12.80 16.62
CA ILE A 178 -4.18 -12.21 17.33
C ILE A 178 -4.19 -10.69 17.14
N TRP A 179 -4.49 -10.21 15.93
CA TRP A 179 -4.62 -8.77 15.71
C TRP A 179 -5.79 -8.17 16.47
N LEU A 180 -6.97 -8.80 16.47
CA LEU A 180 -8.12 -8.32 17.21
C LEU A 180 -7.81 -8.26 18.71
N GLU A 181 -7.11 -9.25 19.24
CA GLU A 181 -6.65 -9.28 20.62
C GLU A 181 -5.65 -8.14 20.90
N GLU A 182 -4.61 -7.96 20.07
CA GLU A 182 -3.65 -6.86 20.19
C GLU A 182 -4.33 -5.48 20.07
N TYR A 183 -5.29 -5.37 19.15
CA TYR A 183 -6.04 -4.14 18.90
C TYR A 183 -7.02 -3.83 20.02
N PHE A 184 -7.73 -4.82 20.55
CA PHE A 184 -8.70 -4.59 21.63
C PHE A 184 -8.08 -4.49 23.00
N HIS A 185 -6.91 -5.07 23.24
CA HIS A 185 -6.29 -5.08 24.56
C HIS A 185 -5.02 -4.22 24.65
N GLY A 186 -4.60 -3.61 23.54
CA GLY A 186 -3.41 -2.76 23.49
C GLY A 186 -2.16 -3.49 23.98
N THR A 187 -2.02 -4.78 23.67
CA THR A 187 -0.87 -5.59 24.09
C THR A 187 0.34 -5.32 23.22
N GLU A 188 1.53 -5.63 23.74
CA GLU A 188 2.76 -5.50 22.95
C GLU A 188 2.78 -6.60 21.87
N PRO A 189 3.06 -6.25 20.60
CA PRO A 189 3.14 -7.24 19.52
C PRO A 189 4.21 -8.29 19.81
N VAL A 190 3.83 -9.57 19.70
CA VAL A 190 4.75 -10.71 19.97
C VAL A 190 5.53 -11.13 18.71
N LEU A 191 5.25 -10.52 17.56
CA LEU A 191 5.75 -10.96 16.26
C LEU A 191 7.23 -10.56 16.01
N GLU A 192 8.04 -11.56 15.71
CA GLU A 192 9.41 -11.38 15.20
C GLU A 192 9.39 -10.91 13.74
N ARG A 193 10.35 -10.04 13.38
CA ARG A 193 10.44 -9.51 12.02
C ARG A 193 10.93 -10.56 11.04
N GLN A 194 10.14 -10.80 10.00
CA GLN A 194 10.49 -11.60 8.84
C GLN A 194 11.06 -10.71 7.74
N TYR A 195 12.05 -11.24 7.00
CA TYR A 195 12.68 -10.55 5.86
C TYR A 195 12.26 -11.12 4.51
N VAL A 196 11.74 -12.34 4.50
CA VAL A 196 11.26 -13.03 3.31
C VAL A 196 9.94 -13.70 3.65
N GLY A 197 8.94 -13.49 2.79
CA GLY A 197 7.62 -14.10 2.89
C GLY A 197 7.04 -14.31 1.50
N PHE A 198 6.23 -15.35 1.34
CA PHE A 198 5.59 -15.71 0.07
C PHE A 198 4.09 -15.89 0.29
N PHE A 199 3.29 -14.96 -0.24
CA PHE A 199 1.84 -14.92 -0.03
C PHE A 199 1.10 -14.60 -1.34
N PRO A 200 1.13 -15.51 -2.34
CA PRO A 200 0.63 -15.24 -3.70
C PRO A 200 -0.88 -15.04 -3.78
N SER A 201 -1.64 -15.48 -2.76
CA SER A 201 -3.09 -15.29 -2.70
C SER A 201 -3.50 -13.87 -2.33
N ARG A 202 -2.56 -13.01 -1.90
CA ARG A 202 -2.87 -11.65 -1.49
C ARG A 202 -2.54 -10.64 -2.59
N ILE A 203 -3.44 -9.68 -2.79
CA ILE A 203 -3.23 -8.61 -3.78
C ILE A 203 -2.04 -7.71 -3.41
N ASP A 204 -1.83 -7.44 -2.12
CA ASP A 204 -0.76 -6.58 -1.61
C ASP A 204 0.65 -7.19 -1.76
N PHE A 205 0.75 -8.51 -1.79
CA PHE A 205 1.98 -9.19 -2.16
C PHE A 205 2.35 -8.88 -3.62
N TRP A 206 1.41 -9.01 -4.56
CA TRP A 206 1.66 -8.70 -5.96
C TRP A 206 1.94 -7.21 -6.20
N THR A 207 1.26 -6.32 -5.48
CA THR A 207 1.52 -4.87 -5.60
C THR A 207 2.96 -4.56 -5.24
N THR A 208 3.46 -5.11 -4.14
CA THR A 208 4.84 -4.85 -3.69
C THR A 208 5.89 -5.52 -4.56
N ILE A 209 5.66 -6.76 -5.02
CA ILE A 209 6.59 -7.46 -5.93
C ILE A 209 6.71 -6.73 -7.27
N LEU A 210 5.58 -6.36 -7.89
CA LEU A 210 5.58 -5.62 -9.16
C LEU A 210 6.19 -4.23 -9.00
N GLY A 211 5.90 -3.55 -7.89
CA GLY A 211 6.49 -2.25 -7.56
C GLY A 211 8.01 -2.32 -7.36
N MET A 212 8.51 -3.31 -6.63
CA MET A 212 9.95 -3.54 -6.46
C MET A 212 10.62 -3.86 -7.81
N PHE A 213 10.04 -4.78 -8.59
CA PHE A 213 10.62 -5.14 -9.88
C PHE A 213 10.63 -3.96 -10.87
N GLY A 214 9.53 -3.20 -10.94
CA GLY A 214 9.45 -2.00 -11.77
C GLY A 214 10.43 -0.90 -11.36
N SER A 215 10.59 -0.66 -10.05
CA SER A 215 11.56 0.32 -9.54
C SER A 215 13.02 -0.14 -9.72
N MET A 216 13.32 -1.44 -9.61
CA MET A 216 14.64 -1.99 -9.94
C MET A 216 15.02 -1.73 -11.40
N LEU A 217 14.08 -1.92 -12.33
CA LEU A 217 14.31 -1.62 -13.75
C LEU A 217 14.54 -0.12 -13.99
N TYR A 218 13.83 0.75 -13.26
CA TYR A 218 14.09 2.20 -13.27
C TYR A 218 15.49 2.56 -12.76
N VAL A 219 15.92 1.96 -11.65
CA VAL A 219 17.29 2.14 -11.13
C VAL A 219 18.31 1.68 -12.16
N PHE A 220 18.11 0.51 -12.77
CA PHE A 220 19.00 0.01 -13.81
C PHE A 220 19.07 0.97 -15.01
N ALA A 221 17.92 1.43 -15.53
CA ALA A 221 17.88 2.37 -16.64
C ALA A 221 18.65 3.66 -16.31
N ARG A 222 18.42 4.24 -15.13
CA ARG A 222 19.08 5.48 -14.71
C ARG A 222 20.56 5.30 -14.41
N ALA A 223 20.94 4.18 -13.82
CA ALA A 223 22.34 3.84 -13.59
C ALA A 223 23.09 3.63 -14.91
N TYR A 224 22.44 3.03 -15.92
CA TYR A 224 23.02 2.83 -17.24
C TYR A 224 23.35 4.17 -17.91
N VAL A 225 22.41 5.14 -17.92
CA VAL A 225 22.66 6.48 -18.48
C VAL A 225 23.77 7.20 -17.70
N TRP A 226 23.75 7.12 -16.37
CA TRP A 226 24.79 7.72 -15.53
C TRP A 226 26.19 7.15 -15.80
N VAL A 227 26.32 5.83 -15.95
CA VAL A 227 27.60 5.16 -16.20
C VAL A 227 28.08 5.39 -17.64
N LYS A 228 27.16 5.42 -18.61
CA LYS A 228 27.49 5.73 -20.01
C LYS A 228 28.06 7.15 -20.10
N GLY A 229 27.44 8.12 -19.40
CA GLY A 229 28.01 9.45 -19.18
C GLY A 229 28.34 10.21 -20.47
N ASP A 230 27.63 9.89 -21.55
CA ASP A 230 27.82 10.49 -22.86
C ASP A 230 27.13 11.84 -22.94
N MET A 231 27.82 12.83 -23.52
CA MET A 231 27.36 14.22 -23.61
C MET A 231 26.04 14.38 -24.39
N GLU A 232 25.69 13.40 -25.23
CA GLU A 232 24.50 13.46 -26.08
C GLU A 232 23.25 12.82 -25.45
N ASN A 233 23.42 11.99 -24.41
CA ASN A 233 22.34 11.17 -23.84
C ASN A 233 22.15 11.49 -22.36
N PHE A 234 21.14 12.28 -22.04
CA PHE A 234 20.85 12.67 -20.66
C PHE A 234 19.36 12.84 -20.43
N GLY A 235 18.96 12.86 -19.16
CA GLY A 235 17.60 13.18 -18.77
C GLY A 235 16.59 12.10 -19.14
N ILE A 236 15.34 12.49 -19.22
CA ILE A 236 14.21 11.61 -19.43
C ILE A 236 13.98 11.46 -20.94
N VAL A 237 13.90 12.58 -21.66
CA VAL A 237 13.47 12.65 -23.07
C VAL A 237 14.65 12.65 -24.03
N ASN A 238 15.77 13.27 -23.66
CA ASN A 238 16.91 13.47 -24.55
C ASN A 238 17.86 12.26 -24.67
N VAL A 239 17.30 11.04 -24.63
CA VAL A 239 18.05 9.79 -24.80
C VAL A 239 17.82 9.23 -26.20
N LYS A 240 18.89 9.01 -26.97
CA LYS A 240 18.82 8.49 -28.34
C LYS A 240 18.45 6.99 -28.37
N ARG A 241 18.10 6.52 -29.57
CA ARG A 241 17.61 5.15 -29.86
C ARG A 241 18.33 4.50 -31.04
N ASP A 242 19.43 5.09 -31.48
CA ASP A 242 20.30 4.60 -32.54
C ASP A 242 21.11 3.38 -32.11
N ASP A 243 21.56 3.35 -30.85
CA ASP A 243 22.33 2.23 -30.31
C ASP A 243 21.47 1.11 -29.70
N LEU A 244 21.73 -0.13 -30.11
CA LEU A 244 21.17 -1.32 -29.45
C LEU A 244 21.46 -1.35 -27.95
N SER A 245 22.61 -0.80 -27.53
CA SER A 245 22.98 -0.73 -26.12
C SER A 245 22.08 0.21 -25.32
N LEU A 246 21.65 1.34 -25.90
CA LEU A 246 20.69 2.27 -25.28
C LEU A 246 19.29 1.66 -25.25
N ILE A 247 18.91 0.91 -26.29
CA ILE A 247 17.61 0.24 -26.34
C ILE A 247 17.51 -0.78 -25.19
N VAL A 248 18.49 -1.65 -25.04
CA VAL A 248 18.49 -2.70 -24.01
C VAL A 248 18.82 -2.14 -22.62
N GLY A 249 19.73 -1.17 -22.53
CA GLY A 249 20.23 -0.61 -21.28
C GLY A 249 19.29 0.41 -20.63
N TYR A 250 18.60 1.22 -21.42
CA TYR A 250 17.70 2.27 -20.94
C TYR A 250 16.25 2.04 -21.34
N TRP A 251 15.95 1.93 -22.64
CA TRP A 251 14.56 1.99 -23.12
C TRP A 251 13.69 0.81 -22.67
N VAL A 252 14.19 -0.43 -22.81
CA VAL A 252 13.45 -1.63 -22.40
C VAL A 252 13.21 -1.62 -20.88
N PRO A 253 14.22 -1.43 -20.01
CA PRO A 253 14.00 -1.34 -18.56
C PRO A 253 13.13 -0.15 -18.16
N PHE A 254 13.26 1.01 -18.81
CA PHE A 254 12.45 2.19 -18.52
C PHE A 254 10.98 1.97 -18.85
N PHE A 255 10.66 1.42 -20.03
CA PHE A 255 9.29 1.14 -20.46
C PHE A 255 8.66 -0.04 -19.71
N ALA A 256 9.39 -1.15 -19.55
CA ALA A 256 8.89 -2.28 -18.77
C ALA A 256 8.71 -1.90 -17.29
N GLY A 257 9.63 -1.10 -16.74
CA GLY A 257 9.54 -0.57 -15.39
C GLY A 257 8.32 0.30 -15.19
N SER A 258 8.03 1.22 -16.12
CA SER A 258 6.88 2.14 -15.99
C SER A 258 5.56 1.40 -16.08
N PHE A 259 5.47 0.39 -16.94
CA PHE A 259 4.32 -0.51 -17.03
C PHE A 259 4.09 -1.31 -15.74
N LEU A 260 5.14 -1.90 -15.17
CA LEU A 260 5.05 -2.67 -13.93
C LEU A 260 4.66 -1.80 -12.73
N LEU A 261 5.21 -0.59 -12.66
CA LEU A 261 4.85 0.39 -11.63
C LEU A 261 3.37 0.82 -11.76
N LEU A 262 2.88 1.01 -12.98
CA LEU A 262 1.47 1.28 -13.24
C LEU A 262 0.58 0.11 -12.80
N LEU A 263 0.94 -1.13 -13.15
CA LEU A 263 0.20 -2.32 -12.73
C LEU A 263 0.18 -2.45 -11.20
N SER A 264 1.32 -2.25 -10.54
CA SER A 264 1.45 -2.21 -9.08
C SER A 264 0.52 -1.15 -8.47
N ALA A 265 0.53 0.08 -8.98
CA ALA A 265 -0.30 1.16 -8.45
C ALA A 265 -1.80 0.93 -8.71
N TYR A 266 -2.16 0.33 -9.84
CA TYR A 266 -3.53 -0.06 -10.14
C TYR A 266 -4.03 -1.13 -9.17
N LEU A 267 -3.26 -2.20 -8.93
CA LEU A 267 -3.62 -3.22 -7.95
C LEU A 267 -3.75 -2.64 -6.54
N ALA A 268 -2.90 -1.67 -6.17
CA ALA A 268 -2.99 -1.00 -4.88
C ALA A 268 -4.25 -0.15 -4.75
N HIS A 269 -4.75 0.39 -5.86
CA HIS A 269 -6.04 1.09 -5.90
C HIS A 269 -7.22 0.11 -5.82
N VAL A 270 -7.15 -1.00 -6.54
CA VAL A 270 -8.14 -2.10 -6.47
C VAL A 270 -8.24 -2.68 -5.06
N GLU A 271 -7.11 -2.82 -4.36
CA GLU A 271 -7.07 -3.24 -2.96
C GLU A 271 -7.96 -2.36 -2.06
N VAL A 272 -7.95 -1.05 -2.27
CA VAL A 272 -8.69 -0.08 -1.43
C VAL A 272 -10.14 0.07 -1.86
N VAL A 273 -10.42 -0.06 -3.16
CA VAL A 273 -11.79 0.07 -3.71
C VAL A 273 -12.55 -1.25 -3.62
N HIS A 274 -11.85 -2.38 -3.43
CA HIS A 274 -12.38 -3.75 -3.35
C HIS A 274 -13.10 -4.23 -4.62
N GLN A 275 -12.88 -3.54 -5.74
CA GLN A 275 -13.49 -3.83 -7.05
C GLN A 275 -12.50 -3.45 -8.15
N TRP A 276 -12.50 -4.21 -9.25
CA TRP A 276 -11.67 -3.91 -10.42
C TRP A 276 -12.00 -2.57 -11.07
N PHE A 277 -13.28 -2.20 -11.07
CA PHE A 277 -13.76 -0.98 -11.73
C PHE A 277 -14.74 -0.26 -10.81
N SER A 278 -14.26 0.76 -10.10
CA SER A 278 -15.12 1.66 -9.34
C SER A 278 -14.39 2.96 -9.04
N CYS A 279 -15.09 4.08 -9.18
CA CYS A 279 -14.57 5.40 -8.88
C CYS A 279 -15.26 5.91 -7.62
N ARG A 280 -14.81 5.42 -6.45
CA ARG A 280 -15.33 5.83 -5.14
C ARG A 280 -14.25 6.57 -4.37
N LEU A 281 -14.25 7.91 -4.48
CA LEU A 281 -13.26 8.82 -3.87
C LEU A 281 -13.66 9.29 -2.46
N THR A 282 -14.27 8.43 -1.65
CA THR A 282 -14.89 8.86 -0.38
C THR A 282 -13.94 8.87 0.82
N THR A 283 -12.81 8.15 0.74
CA THR A 283 -11.88 7.99 1.87
C THR A 283 -10.50 8.52 1.54
N LEU A 284 -9.74 8.90 2.56
CA LEU A 284 -8.37 9.39 2.39
C LEU A 284 -7.48 8.35 1.68
N GLU A 285 -7.68 7.06 1.97
CA GLU A 285 -6.97 5.93 1.34
C GLU A 285 -7.21 5.86 -0.18
N THR A 286 -8.45 6.13 -0.62
CA THR A 286 -8.79 6.15 -2.06
C THR A 286 -8.09 7.29 -2.79
N TRP A 287 -7.95 8.46 -2.15
CA TRP A 287 -7.20 9.59 -2.71
C TRP A 287 -5.71 9.29 -2.80
N ILE A 288 -5.12 8.68 -1.77
CA ILE A 288 -3.69 8.35 -1.75
C ILE A 288 -3.36 7.36 -2.87
N THR A 289 -4.10 6.26 -2.95
CA THR A 289 -3.87 5.24 -3.98
C THR A 289 -4.25 5.75 -5.38
N GLY A 290 -5.32 6.54 -5.51
CA GLY A 290 -5.72 7.13 -6.78
C GLY A 290 -4.71 8.14 -7.33
N LEU A 291 -4.16 9.02 -6.49
CA LEU A 291 -3.11 9.95 -6.90
C LEU A 291 -1.81 9.23 -7.26
N ASN A 292 -1.46 8.16 -6.53
CA ASN A 292 -0.31 7.33 -6.89
C ASN A 292 -0.51 6.60 -8.22
N MET A 293 -1.72 6.10 -8.49
CA MET A 293 -2.07 5.51 -9.77
C MET A 293 -1.95 6.53 -10.90
N LEU A 294 -2.49 7.74 -10.73
CA LEU A 294 -2.35 8.82 -11.71
C LEU A 294 -0.88 9.24 -11.91
N ALA A 295 -0.06 9.20 -10.87
CA ALA A 295 1.37 9.44 -10.97
C ALA A 295 2.05 8.44 -11.90
N MET A 296 1.76 7.14 -11.71
CA MET A 296 2.32 6.09 -12.56
C MET A 296 1.74 6.10 -13.99
N VAL A 297 0.48 6.55 -14.18
CA VAL A 297 -0.06 6.83 -15.52
C VAL A 297 0.75 7.91 -16.21
N GLY A 298 1.13 8.98 -15.50
CA GLY A 298 1.99 10.03 -16.04
C GLY A 298 3.36 9.51 -16.48
N PHE A 299 3.98 8.64 -15.68
CA PHE A 299 5.27 8.01 -16.00
C PHE A 299 5.15 7.09 -17.21
N PHE A 300 4.13 6.25 -17.25
CA PHE A 300 3.87 5.35 -18.36
C PHE A 300 3.56 6.10 -19.65
N LEU A 301 2.70 7.13 -19.59
CA LEU A 301 2.37 7.98 -20.73
C LEU A 301 3.61 8.70 -21.27
N SER A 302 4.44 9.28 -20.38
CA SER A 302 5.70 9.90 -20.77
C SER A 302 6.62 8.89 -21.49
N SER A 303 6.80 7.70 -20.92
CA SER A 303 7.62 6.65 -21.53
C SER A 303 7.07 6.15 -22.87
N THR A 304 5.75 6.09 -23.02
CA THR A 304 5.07 5.64 -24.24
C THR A 304 5.21 6.66 -25.36
N LEU A 305 4.96 7.95 -25.08
CA LEU A 305 5.10 9.02 -26.06
C LEU A 305 6.53 9.08 -26.61
N GLN A 306 7.51 8.96 -25.72
CA GLN A 306 8.91 8.90 -26.10
C GLN A 306 9.23 7.65 -26.92
N PHE A 307 8.74 6.48 -26.50
CA PHE A 307 8.99 5.23 -27.22
C PHE A 307 8.35 5.22 -28.63
N MET A 308 7.17 5.83 -28.80
CA MET A 308 6.45 5.88 -30.07
C MET A 308 7.06 6.85 -31.08
N ASP A 309 7.72 7.92 -30.63
CA ASP A 309 8.34 8.91 -31.49
C ASP A 309 9.86 8.96 -31.31
N PRO A 310 10.58 7.99 -31.90
CA PRO A 310 12.00 7.83 -31.67
C PRO A 310 12.84 9.00 -32.20
N PHE A 311 12.31 9.78 -33.16
CA PHE A 311 12.98 10.89 -33.81
C PHE A 311 12.47 12.27 -33.34
N SER A 312 11.60 12.31 -32.33
CA SER A 312 10.97 13.54 -31.83
C SER A 312 10.31 14.36 -32.95
N ALA A 313 9.76 13.68 -33.97
CA ALA A 313 9.17 14.30 -35.15
C ALA A 313 7.66 14.59 -34.99
N LEU A 314 7.00 13.85 -34.09
CA LEU A 314 5.57 13.89 -33.83
C LEU A 314 5.22 14.60 -32.52
N PHE A 315 6.03 14.42 -31.48
CA PHE A 315 5.78 14.96 -30.15
C PHE A 315 6.89 15.94 -29.75
N SER A 316 6.47 17.10 -29.23
CA SER A 316 7.41 18.09 -28.70
C SER A 316 8.01 17.63 -27.36
N PHE A 317 9.18 18.16 -27.02
CA PHE A 317 9.82 17.93 -25.71
C PHE A 317 8.85 18.14 -24.54
N GLN A 318 8.06 19.22 -24.59
CA GLN A 318 7.05 19.54 -23.58
C GLN A 318 5.97 18.46 -23.46
N ALA A 319 5.49 17.90 -24.59
CA ALA A 319 4.49 16.84 -24.59
C ALA A 319 5.01 15.56 -23.90
N CYS A 320 6.32 15.30 -23.95
CA CYS A 320 6.94 14.14 -23.29
C CYS A 320 7.28 14.40 -21.82
N VAL A 321 7.77 15.58 -21.45
CA VAL A 321 8.18 15.91 -20.07
C VAL A 321 6.98 16.22 -19.16
N MET A 322 5.94 16.89 -19.66
CA MET A 322 4.81 17.33 -18.82
C MET A 322 4.05 16.17 -18.16
N PRO A 323 3.77 15.02 -18.83
CA PRO A 323 3.18 13.86 -18.18
C PRO A 323 4.06 13.30 -17.04
N PHE A 324 5.38 13.31 -17.21
CA PHE A 324 6.30 12.88 -16.17
C PHE A 324 6.30 13.84 -14.97
N ALA A 325 6.43 15.14 -15.22
CA ALA A 325 6.46 16.16 -14.19
C ALA A 325 5.15 16.23 -13.41
N SER A 326 4.01 16.21 -14.11
CA SER A 326 2.68 16.13 -13.48
C SER A 326 2.51 14.85 -12.66
N GLY A 327 2.99 13.72 -13.17
CA GLY A 327 3.04 12.47 -12.43
C GLY A 327 3.83 12.60 -11.12
N CYS A 328 4.98 13.27 -11.14
CA CYS A 328 5.77 13.51 -9.93
C CYS A 328 5.05 14.39 -8.91
N VAL A 329 4.34 15.44 -9.35
CA VAL A 329 3.54 16.30 -8.44
C VAL A 329 2.43 15.50 -7.79
N LEU A 330 1.72 14.67 -8.54
CA LEU A 330 0.65 13.80 -8.02
C LEU A 330 1.20 12.74 -7.06
N GLY A 331 2.37 12.16 -7.37
CA GLY A 331 3.07 11.22 -6.49
C GLY A 331 3.54 11.86 -5.19
N LEU A 332 4.03 13.10 -5.26
CA LEU A 332 4.40 13.89 -4.08
C LEU A 332 3.16 14.16 -3.19
N ALA A 333 2.04 14.59 -3.80
CA ALA A 333 0.79 14.80 -3.10
C ALA A 333 0.29 13.50 -2.43
N SER A 334 0.34 12.37 -3.13
CA SER A 334 0.02 11.05 -2.57
C SER A 334 0.90 10.71 -1.37
N SER A 335 2.21 10.96 -1.46
CA SER A 335 3.18 10.67 -0.39
C SER A 335 2.91 11.52 0.86
N VAL A 336 2.60 12.81 0.69
CA VAL A 336 2.22 13.71 1.78
C VAL A 336 0.92 13.23 2.44
N LEU A 337 -0.10 12.92 1.64
CA LEU A 337 -1.37 12.41 2.18
C LEU A 337 -1.19 11.08 2.91
N SER A 338 -0.30 10.20 2.45
CA SER A 338 0.03 8.93 3.13
C SER A 338 0.61 9.16 4.54
N LEU A 339 1.47 10.16 4.72
CA LEU A 339 1.97 10.54 6.04
C LEU A 339 0.85 11.14 6.91
N MET A 340 -0.04 11.95 6.34
CA MET A 340 -1.20 12.50 7.07
C MET A 340 -2.20 11.42 7.47
N GLU A 341 -2.40 10.40 6.63
CA GLU A 341 -3.21 9.22 6.92
C GLU A 341 -2.63 8.47 8.12
N LEU A 342 -1.32 8.26 8.13
CA LEU A 342 -0.62 7.58 9.22
C LEU A 342 -0.80 8.32 10.55
N GLU A 343 -0.66 9.65 10.56
CA GLU A 343 -0.94 10.49 11.74
C GLU A 343 -2.40 10.39 12.18
N LYS A 344 -3.34 10.41 11.23
CA LYS A 344 -4.79 10.31 11.49
C LYS A 344 -5.15 8.97 12.11
N ILE A 345 -4.51 7.89 11.67
CA ILE A 345 -4.72 6.53 12.17
C ILE A 345 -4.19 6.39 13.61
N HIS A 346 -3.05 7.00 13.93
CA HIS A 346 -2.44 6.92 15.27
C HIS A 346 -3.02 7.93 16.29
N LYS A 347 -4.13 8.63 15.98
CA LYS A 347 -4.79 9.52 16.95
C LYS A 347 -5.55 8.72 18.02
N ARG A 348 -5.19 8.98 19.28
CA ARG A 348 -5.71 8.29 20.48
C ARG A 348 -7.24 8.17 20.58
N HIS A 349 -7.99 9.21 20.21
CA HIS A 349 -9.47 9.24 20.35
C HIS A 349 -10.23 8.36 19.36
N LYS A 350 -9.56 7.78 18.36
CA LYS A 350 -10.18 6.86 17.40
C LYS A 350 -10.16 5.41 17.86
N HIS A 351 -9.46 5.12 18.95
CA HIS A 351 -9.37 3.77 19.47
C HIS A 351 -10.63 3.45 20.28
N PRO A 352 -11.26 2.28 20.08
CA PRO A 352 -12.46 1.88 20.84
C PRO A 352 -12.23 1.92 22.36
N GLU A 353 -10.99 1.72 22.83
CA GLU A 353 -10.64 1.77 24.25
C GLU A 353 -10.48 3.17 24.86
N TYR A 354 -10.30 4.25 24.08
CA TYR A 354 -10.16 5.58 24.69
C TYR A 354 -11.46 6.05 25.36
N GLY A 355 -12.61 5.56 24.88
CA GLY A 355 -13.89 5.71 25.58
C GLY A 355 -13.99 4.86 26.85
N LEU A 356 -13.29 3.71 26.89
CA LEU A 356 -13.31 2.76 28.01
C LEU A 356 -12.38 3.16 29.15
N TYR A 357 -11.20 3.73 28.85
CA TYR A 357 -10.29 4.24 29.89
C TYR A 357 -10.68 5.64 30.40
N ALA A 358 -11.44 6.42 29.62
CA ALA A 358 -12.04 7.67 30.09
C ALA A 358 -13.25 7.44 31.02
N CYS A 359 -13.89 6.27 30.92
CA CYS A 359 -14.97 5.83 31.82
C CYS A 359 -14.64 4.41 32.35
N PRO A 360 -13.96 4.29 33.50
CA PRO A 360 -13.63 2.99 34.13
C PRO A 360 -14.85 2.12 34.48
N ALA A 361 -16.08 2.60 34.25
CA ALA A 361 -17.31 1.91 34.52
C ALA A 361 -17.70 0.98 33.33
N GLY A 362 -17.13 -0.22 33.35
CA GLY A 362 -17.85 -1.46 33.07
C GLY A 362 -18.29 -1.72 31.62
N TYR A 363 -17.46 -2.45 30.88
CA TYR A 363 -18.00 -3.48 29.99
C TYR A 363 -18.43 -4.67 30.86
N GLY A 364 -19.72 -5.00 30.85
CA GLY A 364 -20.23 -6.23 31.47
C GLY A 364 -20.84 -6.14 32.87
N THR A 365 -20.96 -4.95 33.49
CA THR A 365 -21.82 -4.80 34.68
C THR A 365 -23.13 -4.12 34.31
N ALA A 366 -24.25 -4.69 34.76
CA ALA A 366 -25.63 -4.28 34.50
C ALA A 366 -25.98 -2.82 34.89
N ALA A 367 -25.01 -2.02 35.34
CA ALA A 367 -25.17 -0.63 35.75
C ALA A 367 -25.14 0.38 34.59
N SER A 368 -24.57 0.04 33.42
CA SER A 368 -24.46 0.97 32.27
C SER A 368 -25.78 1.22 31.53
N TYR A 369 -26.74 0.28 31.63
CA TYR A 369 -28.07 0.43 31.01
C TYR A 369 -28.97 1.48 31.68
N GLY A 370 -28.62 1.95 32.88
CA GLY A 370 -29.43 2.92 33.63
C GLY A 370 -29.22 4.39 33.27
N SER A 371 -28.04 4.75 32.73
CA SER A 371 -27.68 6.16 32.59
C SER A 371 -28.12 6.79 31.25
N PHE A 372 -28.23 5.99 30.18
CA PHE A 372 -28.68 6.51 28.87
C PHE A 372 -30.18 6.86 28.82
N LYS A 373 -31.02 6.33 29.71
CA LYS A 373 -32.45 6.70 29.78
C LYS A 373 -32.72 8.01 30.51
N GLN A 374 -31.80 8.52 31.32
CA GLN A 374 -32.00 9.79 32.04
C GLN A 374 -31.64 11.03 31.22
N GLN A 375 -30.80 10.91 30.19
CA GLN A 375 -30.47 12.05 29.32
C GLN A 375 -31.50 12.30 28.18
N GLN A 376 -32.43 11.37 27.94
CA GLN A 376 -33.54 11.57 26.99
C GLN A 376 -34.83 12.12 27.63
N GLN A 377 -34.84 12.38 28.94
CA GLN A 377 -35.97 13.00 29.65
C GLN A 377 -35.72 14.45 30.09
N GLN A 378 -34.60 15.05 29.66
CA GLN A 378 -34.33 16.48 29.85
C GLN A 378 -33.86 17.11 28.53
N VAL A 379 -34.75 17.12 27.54
CA VAL A 379 -34.87 18.20 26.54
C VAL A 379 -36.36 18.45 26.34
#